data_AF-A0A835TSP5-F1
#
_entry.id   AF-A0A835TSP5-F1
#
_cell.length_a   1.000
_cell.length_b   1.000
_cell.length_c   1.000
_cell.angle_alpha   90.00
_cell.angle_beta   90.00
_cell.angle_gamma   90.00
#
_symmetry.space_group_name_H-M   'P 1'
#
loop_
_entity.id
_entity.type
_entity.pdbx_description
1 polymer ?
#
loop_
_entity_poly.entity_id
_entity_poly.type
_entity_poly.pdbx_seq_one_letter_code
_entity_poly.pdbx_strand_id
1 'polypeptide(L)'
;MSVENYRKMFTSLELMLALRWTAMDEYSCFVDWDKMDVSAQSQDTKELTCTDFHELKQLARQGYWAKNHSLRAKVYHKLISNIPCRTVTPDANVYRDIVVKITGKRSSSSLPLPEFVDNSLIPTYCLNAEGVGAVRKIILCIANQFPDISFCPALPSVIALLLHYSKDEAECFEQVCRILACNDPSKRLIDQTFLAFESSCMTFGDLVNKYCQAAHKLMVAVSEDVLEVYSDWQRWLFGELPMAYIARVFDVFLVEGYKVLYRVALALLKFFHKVRAGQPMESDSIQQDIRGFVRDIAKSVSPERLLEKAFAIRLFSRKEIQLLQMANEKALQQKGITVKQKRQNVHLAVHAENFKSEIVSVKEMRDIWSWIPERFALCQPLLLFTTLEHGCSLSRFYSHSEGHEPTLLLIKTTAKEVCGAYLSTDWSERRRGGSKLSFFGTGECFVFRLQPEVERYEWIHRGGDGQALYLDADLNHGRTSHCNTFNNQPLCSESFQISILEVSHKLPQRKDITQKYRFSLVQLIAKGSLKLRETLEHVFSDRTLTVALCTSSLGGFQKGSDVKSRDVNPCEKPLARDEERMKGT
;
A
#
# COMPACT_ATOMS: atom_id res chain seq x y z
N MET A 1 32.38 -62.73 10.81
CA MET A 1 31.25 -62.09 11.53
C MET A 1 29.95 -62.64 10.96
N SER A 2 29.08 -63.21 11.79
CA SER A 2 27.85 -63.87 11.34
C SER A 2 26.82 -62.86 10.82
N VAL A 3 25.94 -63.31 9.92
CA VAL A 3 24.78 -62.57 9.39
C VAL A 3 23.90 -62.01 10.53
N GLU A 4 23.87 -62.69 11.67
CA GLU A 4 23.22 -62.27 12.93
C GLU A 4 23.76 -60.93 13.47
N ASN A 5 25.07 -60.70 13.37
CA ASN A 5 25.69 -59.46 13.86
C ASN A 5 25.37 -58.28 12.94
N TYR A 6 25.29 -58.50 11.62
CA TYR A 6 24.84 -57.45 10.69
C TYR A 6 23.37 -57.11 10.88
N ARG A 7 22.50 -58.10 11.10
CA ARG A 7 21.08 -57.88 11.42
C ARG A 7 20.89 -57.11 12.72
N LYS A 8 21.61 -57.47 13.79
CA LYS A 8 21.57 -56.74 15.07
C LYS A 8 22.10 -55.31 14.97
N MET A 9 23.11 -55.08 14.13
CA MET A 9 23.66 -53.74 13.91
C MET A 9 22.71 -52.88 13.05
N PHE A 10 22.05 -53.46 12.04
CA PHE A 10 21.03 -52.80 11.24
C PHE A 10 19.79 -52.46 12.07
N THR A 11 19.29 -53.40 12.88
CA THR A 11 18.14 -53.12 13.76
C THR A 11 18.50 -52.15 14.88
N SER A 12 19.73 -52.14 15.39
CA SER A 12 20.18 -51.14 16.37
C SER A 12 20.35 -49.76 15.75
N LEU A 13 20.74 -49.65 14.47
CA LEU A 13 20.83 -48.38 13.76
C LEU A 13 19.42 -47.87 13.40
N GLU A 14 18.52 -48.75 12.96
CA GLU A 14 17.10 -48.43 12.74
C GLU A 14 16.37 -48.08 14.04
N LEU A 15 16.67 -48.75 15.16
CA LEU A 15 16.15 -48.38 16.49
C LEU A 15 16.76 -47.07 16.99
N MET A 16 18.04 -46.79 16.75
CA MET A 16 18.63 -45.48 17.07
C MET A 16 18.08 -44.37 16.18
N LEU A 17 17.81 -44.64 14.91
CA LEU A 17 17.13 -43.71 14.01
C LEU A 17 15.66 -43.55 14.42
N ALA A 18 14.94 -44.61 14.76
CA ALA A 18 13.56 -44.55 15.25
C ALA A 18 13.45 -43.88 16.63
N LEU A 19 14.43 -44.05 17.52
CA LEU A 19 14.53 -43.32 18.79
C LEU A 19 14.93 -41.85 18.60
N ARG A 20 15.78 -41.56 17.60
CA ARG A 20 16.08 -40.20 17.15
C ARG A 20 14.85 -39.51 16.57
N TRP A 21 13.98 -40.25 15.89
CA TRP A 21 12.72 -39.74 15.32
C TRP A 21 11.58 -39.64 16.36
N THR A 22 11.50 -40.56 17.32
CA THR A 22 10.46 -40.50 18.39
C THR A 22 10.76 -39.43 19.44
N ALA A 23 12.00 -38.93 19.53
CA ALA A 23 12.39 -37.78 20.35
C ALA A 23 12.35 -36.42 19.61
N MET A 24 12.08 -36.39 18.30
CA MET A 24 11.82 -35.18 17.51
C MET A 24 10.32 -34.84 17.57
N ASP A 25 9.81 -34.54 18.76
CA ASP A 25 9.63 -33.18 19.27
C ASP A 25 8.37 -32.51 18.68
N GLU A 26 7.56 -31.94 19.56
CA GLU A 26 6.18 -31.45 19.34
C GLU A 26 6.04 -30.42 18.19
N TYR A 27 7.16 -29.95 17.64
CA TYR A 27 7.30 -28.84 16.70
C TYR A 27 7.88 -29.29 15.33
N SER A 28 7.75 -30.57 14.97
CA SER A 28 8.42 -31.16 13.80
C SER A 28 7.55 -31.25 12.53
N CYS A 29 6.23 -31.02 12.64
CA CYS A 29 5.25 -31.33 11.60
C CYS A 29 5.43 -30.53 10.29
N PHE A 30 5.87 -29.28 10.35
CA PHE A 30 6.02 -28.41 9.18
C PHE A 30 7.44 -28.32 8.63
N VAL A 31 8.41 -28.97 9.29
CA VAL A 31 9.85 -28.82 8.99
C VAL A 31 10.33 -29.95 8.08
N ASP A 32 11.04 -29.57 7.02
CA ASP A 32 11.89 -30.42 6.21
C ASP A 32 13.28 -30.50 6.87
N TRP A 33 13.48 -31.55 7.66
CA TRP A 33 14.68 -31.76 8.47
C TRP A 33 15.95 -32.01 7.65
N ASP A 34 15.82 -32.41 6.39
CA ASP A 34 16.97 -32.56 5.48
C ASP A 34 17.55 -31.20 5.09
N LYS A 35 16.73 -30.14 5.13
CA LYS A 35 17.15 -28.75 4.87
C LYS A 35 17.56 -27.99 6.12
N MET A 36 17.16 -28.45 7.30
CA MET A 36 17.48 -27.78 8.55
C MET A 36 18.84 -28.27 9.06
N ASP A 37 19.72 -27.36 9.44
CA ASP A 37 21.01 -27.75 9.99
C ASP A 37 20.84 -28.33 11.41
N VAL A 38 20.75 -29.65 11.49
CA VAL A 38 20.54 -30.43 12.73
C VAL A 38 21.86 -30.81 13.41
N SER A 39 23.01 -30.43 12.85
CA SER A 39 24.33 -30.93 13.24
C SER A 39 24.79 -30.53 14.66
N ALA A 40 24.10 -29.58 15.30
CA ALA A 40 24.48 -29.02 16.59
C ALA A 40 23.40 -29.11 17.67
N GLN A 41 22.40 -29.98 17.54
CA GLN A 41 21.33 -30.08 18.54
C GLN A 41 21.85 -30.52 19.90
N SER A 42 21.81 -29.61 20.88
CA SER A 42 22.14 -29.92 22.28
C SER A 42 20.98 -30.64 22.96
N GLN A 43 21.25 -31.77 23.62
CA GLN A 43 20.27 -32.52 24.41
C GLN A 43 19.85 -31.81 25.71
N ASP A 44 20.52 -30.71 26.08
CA ASP A 44 20.20 -29.92 27.26
C ASP A 44 18.83 -29.23 27.10
N THR A 45 17.82 -29.79 27.76
CA THR A 45 16.43 -29.33 27.80
C THR A 45 16.14 -28.50 29.06
N LYS A 46 17.11 -27.71 29.53
CA LYS A 46 16.86 -26.78 30.66
C LYS A 46 15.83 -25.73 30.24
N GLU A 47 14.69 -25.72 30.91
CA GLU A 47 13.68 -24.68 30.71
C GLU A 47 14.24 -23.29 31.03
N LEU A 48 13.83 -22.30 30.23
CA LEU A 48 14.24 -20.92 30.43
C LEU A 48 13.46 -20.32 31.62
N THR A 49 14.03 -20.40 32.81
CA THR A 49 13.43 -19.85 34.05
C THR A 49 13.58 -18.33 34.17
N CYS A 50 14.49 -17.72 33.42
CA CYS A 50 14.73 -16.27 33.42
C CYS A 50 13.47 -15.48 33.01
N THR A 51 13.18 -14.44 33.79
CA THR A 51 12.13 -13.43 33.55
C THR A 51 12.68 -12.01 33.48
N ASP A 52 13.94 -11.79 33.88
CA ASP A 52 14.59 -10.48 33.82
C ASP A 52 14.92 -10.08 32.37
N PHE A 53 14.57 -8.85 32.01
CA PHE A 53 14.75 -8.35 30.65
C PHE A 53 16.23 -8.23 30.23
N HIS A 54 17.11 -7.82 31.14
CA HIS A 54 18.53 -7.63 30.83
C HIS A 54 19.23 -8.96 30.61
N GLU A 55 18.95 -9.94 31.45
CA GLU A 55 19.46 -11.30 31.32
C GLU A 55 18.93 -11.97 30.04
N LEU A 56 17.62 -11.92 29.81
CA LEU A 56 16.99 -12.48 28.60
C LEU A 56 17.60 -11.90 27.31
N LYS A 57 17.84 -10.58 27.30
CA LYS A 57 18.52 -9.89 26.20
C LYS A 57 19.95 -10.39 26.00
N GLN A 58 20.70 -10.62 27.07
CA GLN A 58 22.06 -11.16 26.97
C GLN A 58 22.05 -12.58 26.38
N LEU A 59 21.16 -13.45 26.88
CA LEU A 59 21.00 -14.82 26.39
C LEU A 59 20.61 -14.87 24.91
N ALA A 60 19.67 -14.01 24.47
CA ALA A 60 19.25 -13.92 23.07
C ALA A 60 20.42 -13.54 22.15
N ARG A 61 21.20 -12.52 22.55
CA ARG A 61 22.37 -12.05 21.78
C ARG A 61 23.48 -13.08 21.70
N GLN A 62 23.72 -13.83 22.78
CA GLN A 62 24.70 -14.92 22.83
C GLN A 62 24.24 -16.18 22.09
N GLY A 63 22.95 -16.27 21.74
CA GLY A 63 22.40 -17.43 21.04
C GLY A 63 22.23 -18.64 21.95
N TYR A 64 21.84 -18.42 23.20
CA TYR A 64 21.69 -19.47 24.21
C TYR A 64 20.81 -20.64 23.73
N TRP A 65 19.65 -20.34 23.13
CA TRP A 65 18.75 -21.34 22.57
C TRP A 65 18.98 -21.58 21.07
N ALA A 66 20.08 -21.07 20.50
CA ALA A 66 20.23 -21.07 19.05
C ALA A 66 20.35 -22.46 18.44
N LYS A 67 20.93 -23.38 19.22
CA LYS A 67 21.25 -24.75 18.85
C LYS A 67 20.21 -25.77 19.32
N ASN A 68 19.19 -25.35 20.06
CA ASN A 68 18.14 -26.24 20.54
C ASN A 68 16.78 -25.82 19.98
N HIS A 69 16.29 -26.61 19.02
CA HIS A 69 15.03 -26.34 18.31
C HIS A 69 13.84 -26.25 19.26
N SER A 70 13.66 -27.27 20.10
CA SER A 70 12.56 -27.37 21.05
C SER A 70 12.61 -26.25 22.12
N LEU A 71 13.82 -25.90 22.59
CA LEU A 71 14.00 -24.78 23.50
C LEU A 71 13.64 -23.45 22.84
N ARG A 72 14.07 -23.23 21.58
CA ARG A 72 13.70 -22.02 20.84
C ARG A 72 12.20 -21.91 20.66
N ALA A 73 11.51 -23.01 20.31
CA ALA A 73 10.06 -23.03 20.20
C ALA A 73 9.36 -22.64 21.50
N LYS A 74 9.78 -23.23 22.63
CA LYS A 74 9.28 -22.85 23.97
C LYS A 74 9.55 -21.38 24.30
N VAL A 75 10.73 -20.86 23.96
CA VAL A 75 11.08 -19.45 24.17
C VAL A 75 10.21 -18.54 23.31
N TYR A 76 10.00 -18.86 22.02
CA TYR A 76 9.13 -18.07 21.13
C TYR A 76 7.71 -18.02 21.67
N HIS A 77 7.15 -19.17 22.06
CA HIS A 77 5.84 -19.24 22.69
C HIS A 77 5.77 -18.34 23.93
N LYS A 78 6.74 -18.45 24.85
CA LYS A 78 6.81 -17.64 26.07
C LYS A 78 6.94 -16.14 25.80
N LEU A 79 7.76 -15.72 24.83
CA LEU A 79 7.96 -14.30 24.53
C LEU A 79 6.74 -13.69 23.85
N ILE A 80 6.15 -14.42 22.90
CA ILE A 80 5.01 -13.94 22.12
C ILE A 80 3.73 -13.92 22.96
N SER A 81 3.52 -14.91 23.82
CA SER A 81 2.38 -14.93 24.76
C SER A 81 2.41 -13.76 25.76
N ASN A 82 3.58 -13.20 26.03
CA ASN A 82 3.76 -12.04 26.90
C ASN A 82 3.69 -10.68 26.16
N ILE A 83 3.47 -10.66 24.84
CA ILE A 83 3.28 -9.40 24.10
C ILE A 83 1.99 -8.72 24.58
N PRO A 84 2.02 -7.44 25.00
CA PRO A 84 0.81 -6.73 25.38
C PRO A 84 -0.08 -6.52 24.15
N CYS A 85 -1.31 -7.00 24.23
CA CYS A 85 -2.30 -6.95 23.15
C CYS A 85 -3.58 -6.28 23.65
N ARG A 86 -4.49 -5.95 22.72
CA ARG A 86 -5.84 -5.51 23.05
C ARG A 86 -6.65 -6.68 23.64
N THR A 87 -7.66 -6.37 24.46
CA THR A 87 -8.47 -7.36 25.20
C THR A 87 -9.08 -8.45 24.32
N VAL A 88 -9.44 -8.13 23.08
CA VAL A 88 -9.97 -9.08 22.11
C VAL A 88 -8.93 -9.28 21.01
N THR A 89 -8.07 -10.28 21.19
CA THR A 89 -7.10 -10.72 20.17
C THR A 89 -7.43 -12.17 19.80
N PRO A 90 -7.58 -12.50 18.50
CA PRO A 90 -7.88 -13.87 18.08
C PRO A 90 -6.84 -14.88 18.56
N ASP A 91 -7.30 -16.03 19.04
CA ASP A 91 -6.49 -17.11 19.59
C ASP A 91 -6.50 -18.37 18.71
N ALA A 92 -5.86 -19.45 19.17
CA ALA A 92 -5.84 -20.73 18.47
C ALA A 92 -7.25 -21.33 18.25
N ASN A 93 -8.22 -21.05 19.12
CA ASN A 93 -9.59 -21.56 18.96
C ASN A 93 -10.31 -20.84 17.82
N VAL A 94 -10.14 -19.52 17.72
CA VAL A 94 -10.67 -18.75 16.59
C VAL A 94 -10.15 -19.32 15.27
N TYR A 95 -8.86 -19.67 15.18
CA TYR A 95 -8.31 -20.31 13.97
C TYR A 95 -9.06 -21.59 13.60
N ARG A 96 -9.22 -22.50 14.57
CA ARG A 96 -9.90 -23.79 14.37
C ARG A 96 -11.33 -23.60 13.86
N ASP A 97 -12.02 -22.55 14.32
CA ASP A 97 -13.40 -22.26 13.94
C ASP A 97 -13.57 -21.66 12.54
N ILE A 98 -12.55 -20.98 12.01
CA ILE A 98 -12.63 -20.22 10.75
C ILE A 98 -11.88 -20.87 9.59
N VAL A 99 -10.82 -21.65 9.83
CA VAL A 99 -9.92 -22.12 8.76
C VAL A 99 -10.66 -22.92 7.69
N VAL A 100 -11.53 -23.86 8.08
CA VAL A 100 -12.30 -24.69 7.15
C VAL A 100 -13.29 -23.84 6.35
N LYS A 101 -13.91 -22.84 6.98
CA LYS A 101 -14.87 -21.93 6.35
C LYS A 101 -14.19 -21.05 5.30
N ILE A 102 -12.98 -20.57 5.60
CA ILE A 102 -12.22 -19.66 4.73
C ILE A 102 -11.56 -20.40 3.56
N THR A 103 -10.95 -21.55 3.83
CA THR A 103 -10.16 -22.30 2.83
C THR A 103 -11.03 -23.24 1.98
N GLY A 104 -12.18 -23.68 2.51
CA GLY A 104 -13.08 -24.60 1.84
C GLY A 104 -12.42 -25.93 1.49
N LYS A 105 -12.82 -26.54 0.37
CA LYS A 105 -12.25 -27.80 -0.14
C LYS A 105 -11.04 -27.59 -1.08
N ARG A 106 -10.45 -26.39 -1.11
CA ARG A 106 -9.34 -26.09 -2.04
C ARG A 106 -8.05 -26.75 -1.57
N SER A 107 -7.22 -27.17 -2.53
CA SER A 107 -5.87 -27.67 -2.19
C SER A 107 -5.02 -26.52 -1.64
N SER A 108 -4.21 -26.79 -0.60
CA SER A 108 -3.43 -25.76 0.07
C SER A 108 -2.42 -25.05 -0.86
N SER A 109 -1.94 -25.72 -1.90
CA SER A 109 -1.03 -25.15 -2.91
C SER A 109 -1.69 -24.17 -3.88
N SER A 110 -3.02 -24.19 -4.02
CA SER A 110 -3.78 -23.33 -4.95
C SER A 110 -4.39 -22.09 -4.28
N LEU A 111 -4.18 -21.91 -2.97
CA LEU A 111 -4.77 -20.81 -2.22
C LEU A 111 -4.16 -19.46 -2.65
N PRO A 112 -4.99 -18.49 -3.08
CA PRO A 112 -4.51 -17.17 -3.45
C PRO A 112 -4.02 -16.43 -2.20
N LEU A 113 -3.01 -15.57 -2.39
CA LEU A 113 -2.56 -14.69 -1.32
C LEU A 113 -3.33 -13.36 -1.37
N PRO A 114 -3.69 -12.77 -0.21
CA PRO A 114 -4.30 -11.44 -0.15
C PRO A 114 -3.41 -10.36 -0.75
N GLU A 115 -4.02 -9.27 -1.21
CA GLU A 115 -3.28 -8.19 -1.87
C GLU A 115 -2.31 -7.46 -0.93
N PHE A 116 -2.61 -7.38 0.37
CA PHE A 116 -1.76 -6.67 1.32
C PHE A 116 -0.37 -7.30 1.48
N VAL A 117 -0.15 -8.56 1.09
CA VAL A 117 1.21 -9.15 1.10
C VAL A 117 2.01 -8.81 -0.16
N ASP A 118 1.44 -8.04 -1.08
CA ASP A 118 2.13 -7.44 -2.22
C ASP A 118 2.85 -8.42 -3.16
N ASN A 119 2.22 -9.56 -3.44
CA ASN A 119 2.82 -10.65 -4.22
C ASN A 119 4.17 -11.14 -3.64
N SER A 120 4.44 -10.89 -2.36
CA SER A 120 5.65 -11.38 -1.69
C SER A 120 5.70 -12.89 -1.78
N LEU A 121 6.87 -13.41 -2.16
CA LEU A 121 7.10 -14.84 -2.18
C LEU A 121 7.05 -15.38 -0.75
N ILE A 122 6.52 -16.58 -0.58
CA ILE A 122 6.62 -17.30 0.69
C ILE A 122 8.03 -17.90 0.73
N PRO A 123 8.94 -17.42 1.60
CA PRO A 123 10.23 -18.08 1.74
C PRO A 123 9.98 -19.48 2.31
N THR A 124 10.49 -20.49 1.62
CA THR A 124 10.34 -21.87 2.12
C THR A 124 11.21 -22.08 3.34
N TYR A 125 12.37 -21.43 3.44
CA TYR A 125 13.40 -21.76 4.44
C TYR A 125 13.61 -23.28 4.49
N CYS A 126 13.23 -23.92 5.60
CA CYS A 126 13.24 -25.37 5.79
C CYS A 126 11.82 -25.94 5.96
N LEU A 127 10.78 -25.31 5.40
CA LEU A 127 9.41 -25.84 5.40
C LEU A 127 9.25 -26.97 4.40
N ASN A 128 8.48 -27.98 4.79
CA ASN A 128 7.96 -29.00 3.89
C ASN A 128 6.72 -28.50 3.12
N ALA A 129 6.15 -29.34 2.24
CA ALA A 129 4.99 -28.96 1.43
C ALA A 129 3.74 -28.63 2.28
N GLU A 130 3.57 -29.30 3.41
CA GLU A 130 2.49 -29.05 4.36
C GLU A 130 2.66 -27.67 5.02
N GLY A 131 3.88 -27.35 5.47
CA GLY A 131 4.23 -26.05 6.04
C GLY A 131 3.98 -24.89 5.07
N VAL A 132 4.35 -25.03 3.79
CA VAL A 132 4.05 -24.02 2.76
C VAL A 132 2.53 -23.85 2.57
N GLY A 133 1.77 -24.96 2.65
CA GLY A 133 0.32 -24.94 2.64
C GLY A 133 -0.27 -24.22 3.86
N ALA A 134 0.26 -24.50 5.05
CA ALA A 134 -0.13 -23.88 6.31
C ALA A 134 0.05 -22.36 6.29
N VAL A 135 1.19 -21.86 5.77
CA VAL A 135 1.43 -20.41 5.61
C VAL A 135 0.27 -19.75 4.86
N ARG A 136 -0.17 -20.33 3.74
CA ARG A 136 -1.26 -19.76 2.92
C ARG A 136 -2.58 -19.74 3.66
N LYS A 137 -2.92 -20.82 4.38
CA LYS A 137 -4.14 -20.89 5.20
C LYS A 137 -4.13 -19.82 6.29
N ILE A 138 -3.02 -19.71 7.02
CA ILE A 138 -2.87 -18.74 8.11
C ILE A 138 -2.99 -17.31 7.57
N ILE A 139 -2.33 -16.96 6.46
CA ILE A 139 -2.45 -15.63 5.85
C ILE A 139 -3.91 -15.29 5.51
N LEU A 140 -4.68 -16.24 4.97
CA LEU A 140 -6.09 -16.03 4.65
C LEU A 140 -6.96 -15.85 5.91
N CYS A 141 -6.68 -16.60 6.98
CA CYS A 141 -7.33 -16.41 8.27
C CYS A 141 -6.99 -15.04 8.86
N ILE A 142 -5.73 -14.59 8.77
CA ILE A 142 -5.33 -13.24 9.20
C ILE A 142 -6.05 -12.17 8.40
N ALA A 143 -6.16 -12.30 7.08
CA ALA A 143 -6.91 -11.38 6.23
C ALA A 143 -8.37 -11.21 6.67
N ASN A 144 -8.98 -12.29 7.15
CA ASN A 144 -10.35 -12.28 7.66
C ASN A 144 -10.46 -11.62 9.05
N GLN A 145 -9.47 -11.82 9.92
CA GLN A 145 -9.50 -11.37 11.31
C GLN A 145 -8.92 -9.97 11.53
N PHE A 146 -8.11 -9.48 10.58
CA PHE A 146 -7.48 -8.16 10.61
C PHE A 146 -7.77 -7.37 9.31
N PRO A 147 -9.04 -6.95 9.09
CA PRO A 147 -9.43 -6.23 7.87
C PRO A 147 -8.75 -4.86 7.71
N ASP A 148 -8.20 -4.30 8.79
CA ASP A 148 -7.48 -3.01 8.77
C ASP A 148 -6.07 -3.10 8.18
N ILE A 149 -5.53 -4.31 8.00
CA ILE A 149 -4.21 -4.51 7.37
C ILE A 149 -4.34 -4.20 5.88
N SER A 150 -3.70 -3.12 5.47
CA SER A 150 -3.68 -2.66 4.07
C SER A 150 -2.39 -3.00 3.33
N PHE A 151 -1.28 -3.20 4.06
CA PHE A 151 0.01 -3.54 3.47
C PHE A 151 0.96 -4.16 4.49
N CYS A 152 1.39 -5.41 4.27
CA CYS A 152 2.25 -6.16 5.18
C CYS A 152 3.08 -7.22 4.41
N PRO A 153 4.08 -6.80 3.60
CA PRO A 153 4.86 -7.71 2.75
C PRO A 153 5.76 -8.66 3.56
N ALA A 154 6.10 -8.32 4.81
CA ALA A 154 6.89 -9.19 5.68
C ALA A 154 6.06 -10.34 6.30
N LEU A 155 4.72 -10.28 6.27
CA LEU A 155 3.86 -11.26 6.95
C LEU A 155 4.10 -12.71 6.51
N PRO A 156 4.16 -13.04 5.20
CA PRO A 156 4.35 -14.42 4.76
C PRO A 156 5.60 -15.06 5.36
N SER A 157 6.67 -14.27 5.46
CA SER A 157 7.95 -14.69 5.99
C SER A 157 7.98 -14.86 7.49
N VAL A 158 7.29 -13.98 8.23
CA VAL A 158 7.14 -14.11 9.68
C VAL A 158 6.34 -15.36 10.02
N ILE A 159 5.23 -15.62 9.30
CA ILE A 159 4.45 -16.85 9.47
C ILE A 159 5.29 -18.08 9.12
N ALA A 160 6.00 -18.06 7.99
CA ALA A 160 6.86 -19.16 7.58
C ALA A 160 7.93 -19.47 8.63
N LEU A 161 8.55 -18.44 9.21
CA LEU A 161 9.54 -18.61 10.26
C LEU A 161 8.94 -19.17 11.56
N LEU A 162 7.79 -18.65 11.99
CA LEU A 162 7.11 -19.11 13.22
C LEU A 162 6.65 -20.55 13.10
N LEU A 163 6.15 -20.98 11.94
CA LEU A 163 5.71 -22.37 11.70
C LEU A 163 6.82 -23.41 11.91
N HIS A 164 8.10 -23.05 11.77
CA HIS A 164 9.18 -23.97 12.12
C HIS A 164 9.18 -24.32 13.61
N TYR A 165 8.64 -23.44 14.45
CA TYR A 165 8.69 -23.50 15.90
C TYR A 165 7.29 -23.53 16.52
N SER A 166 6.27 -23.89 15.74
CA SER A 166 4.89 -24.07 16.19
C SER A 166 4.49 -25.54 16.16
N LYS A 167 3.65 -25.95 17.10
CA LYS A 167 3.11 -27.32 17.19
C LYS A 167 2.12 -27.63 16.08
N ASP A 168 1.28 -26.65 15.77
CA ASP A 168 0.25 -26.74 14.75
C ASP A 168 -0.02 -25.35 14.12
N GLU A 169 -0.92 -25.33 13.13
CA GLU A 169 -1.30 -24.09 12.44
C GLU A 169 -1.99 -23.08 13.38
N ALA A 170 -2.69 -23.57 14.41
CA ALA A 170 -3.50 -22.76 15.32
C ALA A 170 -2.61 -21.98 16.30
N GLU A 171 -1.58 -22.61 16.84
CA GLU A 171 -0.56 -21.95 17.66
C GLU A 171 0.19 -20.88 16.84
N CYS A 172 0.60 -21.21 15.61
CA CYS A 172 1.26 -20.21 14.76
C CYS A 172 0.34 -19.02 14.47
N PHE A 173 -0.94 -19.28 14.18
CA PHE A 173 -1.93 -18.22 13.97
C PHE A 173 -2.04 -17.31 15.19
N GLU A 174 -2.20 -17.88 16.39
CA GLU A 174 -2.27 -17.10 17.64
C GLU A 174 -1.02 -16.25 17.85
N GLN A 175 0.17 -16.83 17.66
CA GLN A 175 1.43 -16.11 17.78
C GLN A 175 1.50 -14.90 16.83
N VAL A 176 1.05 -15.07 15.58
CA VAL A 176 1.01 -14.01 14.57
C VAL A 176 -0.01 -12.94 14.95
N CYS A 177 -1.21 -13.33 15.41
CA CYS A 177 -2.23 -12.41 15.90
C CYS A 177 -1.71 -11.51 17.02
N ARG A 178 -0.93 -12.06 17.97
CA ARG A 178 -0.33 -11.29 19.05
C ARG A 178 0.74 -10.31 18.56
N ILE A 179 1.57 -10.71 17.59
CA ILE A 179 2.56 -9.82 16.97
C ILE A 179 1.85 -8.65 16.26
N LEU A 180 0.74 -8.91 15.56
CA LEU A 180 -0.05 -7.90 14.85
C LEU A 180 -0.85 -6.99 15.81
N ALA A 181 -1.42 -7.56 16.87
CA ALA A 181 -2.27 -6.85 17.83
C ALA A 181 -1.49 -6.13 18.94
N CYS A 182 -0.16 -6.12 18.87
CA CYS A 182 0.68 -5.45 19.85
C CYS A 182 0.28 -3.97 19.97
N ASN A 183 -0.11 -3.56 21.18
CA ASN A 183 -0.61 -2.20 21.45
C ASN A 183 0.40 -1.32 22.20
N ASP A 184 1.62 -1.80 22.41
CA ASP A 184 2.70 -1.01 23.01
C ASP A 184 3.27 -0.06 21.96
N PRO A 185 3.05 1.27 22.07
CA PRO A 185 3.52 2.24 21.08
C PRO A 185 5.06 2.32 21.02
N SER A 186 5.76 1.81 22.04
CA SER A 186 7.23 1.72 22.05
C SER A 186 7.78 0.45 21.38
N LYS A 187 6.89 -0.49 21.03
CA LYS A 187 7.18 -1.78 20.39
C LYS A 187 6.31 -1.98 19.15
N ARG A 188 6.52 -1.15 18.12
CA ARG A 188 6.12 -1.55 16.75
C ARG A 188 6.87 -2.85 16.41
N LEU A 189 6.19 -3.88 15.90
CA LEU A 189 6.79 -5.18 15.57
C LEU A 189 6.79 -5.48 14.06
N ILE A 190 5.73 -5.10 13.35
CA ILE A 190 5.62 -5.26 11.90
C ILE A 190 4.76 -4.12 11.34
N ASP A 191 5.10 -3.62 10.15
CA ASP A 191 4.31 -2.60 9.47
C ASP A 191 3.04 -3.24 8.86
N GLN A 192 1.89 -2.58 9.02
CA GLN A 192 0.58 -3.11 8.61
C GLN A 192 -0.15 -2.21 7.59
N THR A 193 0.44 -1.05 7.28
CA THR A 193 -0.08 -0.09 6.31
C THR A 193 1.01 0.36 5.35
N PHE A 194 0.59 0.80 4.16
CA PHE A 194 1.54 1.24 3.15
C PHE A 194 2.33 2.46 3.62
N LEU A 195 1.65 3.43 4.25
CA LEU A 195 2.29 4.58 4.86
C LEU A 195 3.36 4.20 5.90
N ALA A 196 3.08 3.23 6.77
CA ALA A 196 4.03 2.77 7.78
C ALA A 196 5.26 2.10 7.13
N PHE A 197 5.04 1.29 6.09
CA PHE A 197 6.11 0.66 5.33
C PHE A 197 6.97 1.68 4.57
N GLU A 198 6.36 2.60 3.82
CA GLU A 198 7.10 3.62 3.08
C GLU A 198 7.91 4.53 4.03
N SER A 199 7.32 4.91 5.16
CA SER A 199 8.03 5.64 6.20
C SER A 199 9.20 4.86 6.77
N SER A 200 9.06 3.54 6.95
CA SER A 200 10.16 2.69 7.43
C SER A 200 11.30 2.57 6.40
N CYS A 201 10.98 2.58 5.11
CA CYS A 201 11.96 2.65 4.02
C CYS A 201 12.73 3.97 4.00
N MET A 202 12.03 5.11 4.10
CA MET A 202 12.68 6.43 4.21
C MET A 202 13.56 6.52 5.47
N THR A 203 13.03 6.05 6.61
CA THR A 203 13.76 6.00 7.87
C THR A 203 15.03 5.16 7.75
N PHE A 204 14.97 4.03 7.04
CA PHE A 204 16.15 3.23 6.79
C PHE A 204 17.19 4.02 5.97
N GLY A 205 16.77 4.73 4.93
CA GLY A 205 17.63 5.63 4.16
C GLY A 205 18.35 6.68 5.01
N ASP A 206 17.60 7.35 5.91
CA ASP A 206 18.17 8.32 6.86
C ASP A 206 19.23 7.69 7.77
N LEU A 207 18.95 6.48 8.28
CA LEU A 207 19.88 5.73 9.11
C LEU A 207 21.11 5.26 8.32
N VAL A 208 20.95 4.90 7.04
CA VAL A 208 22.08 4.53 6.17
C VAL A 208 22.97 5.75 5.92
N ASN A 209 22.40 6.91 5.62
CA ASN A 209 23.15 8.15 5.47
C ASN A 209 23.89 8.53 6.77
N LYS A 210 23.30 8.26 7.94
CA LYS A 210 23.95 8.55 9.22
C LYS A 210 25.04 7.55 9.62
N TYR A 211 24.76 6.25 9.54
CA TYR A 211 25.59 5.20 10.15
C TYR A 211 26.45 4.42 9.14
N CYS A 212 26.20 4.59 7.84
CA CYS A 212 26.81 3.86 6.72
C CYS A 212 27.14 4.78 5.52
N GLN A 213 27.65 6.00 5.76
CA GLN A 213 27.90 7.03 4.73
C GLN A 213 28.62 6.54 3.48
N ALA A 214 29.65 5.70 3.62
CA ALA A 214 30.39 5.17 2.47
C ALA A 214 29.50 4.27 1.58
N ALA A 215 28.65 3.44 2.19
CA ALA A 215 27.66 2.65 1.45
C ALA A 215 26.58 3.56 0.85
N HIS A 216 26.10 4.57 1.58
CA HIS A 216 25.13 5.54 1.07
C HIS A 216 25.62 6.24 -0.20
N LYS A 217 26.85 6.78 -0.17
CA LYS A 217 27.48 7.42 -1.33
C LYS A 217 27.58 6.48 -2.52
N LEU A 218 27.93 5.22 -2.29
CA LEU A 218 27.96 4.22 -3.34
C LEU A 218 26.57 3.97 -3.93
N MET A 219 25.51 3.87 -3.12
CA MET A 219 24.15 3.65 -3.61
C MET A 219 23.67 4.84 -4.45
N VAL A 220 23.89 6.07 -3.97
CA VAL A 220 23.52 7.31 -4.69
C VAL A 220 24.30 7.45 -6.01
N ALA A 221 25.55 6.98 -6.06
CA ALA A 221 26.36 7.05 -7.27
C ALA A 221 25.93 6.06 -8.36
N VAL A 222 25.22 4.98 -8.02
CA VAL A 222 24.91 3.88 -8.95
C VAL A 222 23.41 3.66 -9.20
N SER A 223 22.54 4.32 -8.43
CA SER A 223 21.08 4.20 -8.55
C SER A 223 20.48 5.54 -8.92
N GLU A 224 19.57 5.56 -9.90
CA GLU A 224 18.80 6.76 -10.26
C GLU A 224 17.85 7.16 -9.12
N ASP A 225 17.19 6.17 -8.51
CA ASP A 225 16.41 6.33 -7.29
C ASP A 225 17.01 5.48 -6.16
N VAL A 226 17.54 6.13 -5.13
CA VAL A 226 18.11 5.45 -3.97
C VAL A 226 17.03 4.89 -3.04
N LEU A 227 15.82 5.48 -3.04
CA LEU A 227 14.70 5.01 -2.22
C LEU A 227 14.21 3.65 -2.70
N GLU A 228 14.23 3.38 -4.00
CA GLU A 228 13.95 2.05 -4.53
C GLU A 228 14.91 1.01 -3.92
N VAL A 229 16.21 1.33 -3.80
CA VAL A 229 17.18 0.42 -3.17
C VAL A 229 16.83 0.16 -1.71
N TYR A 230 16.44 1.21 -0.98
CA TYR A 230 16.10 1.10 0.43
C TYR A 230 14.75 0.45 0.69
N SER A 231 13.84 0.43 -0.28
CA SER A 231 12.54 -0.25 -0.13
C SER A 231 12.66 -1.77 0.09
N ASP A 232 13.77 -2.38 -0.34
CA ASP A 232 14.05 -3.81 -0.13
C ASP A 232 14.57 -4.15 1.28
N TRP A 233 14.76 -3.18 2.19
CA TRP A 233 15.45 -3.44 3.47
C TRP A 233 14.79 -4.54 4.32
N GLN A 234 13.45 -4.62 4.33
CA GLN A 234 12.72 -5.69 5.02
C GLN A 234 12.88 -7.03 4.28
N ARG A 235 12.90 -6.99 2.94
CA ARG A 235 13.11 -8.16 2.09
C ARG A 235 14.49 -8.78 2.29
N TRP A 236 15.52 -7.97 2.54
CA TRP A 236 16.84 -8.51 2.89
C TRP A 236 16.78 -9.37 4.15
N LEU A 237 15.96 -9.01 5.14
CA LEU A 237 15.84 -9.75 6.40
C LEU A 237 14.88 -10.93 6.29
N PHE A 238 13.66 -10.68 5.82
CA PHE A 238 12.56 -11.64 5.83
C PHE A 238 12.39 -12.41 4.51
N GLY A 239 13.17 -12.14 3.47
CA GLY A 239 13.06 -12.86 2.19
C GLY A 239 14.35 -13.56 1.80
N GLU A 240 15.46 -12.82 1.80
CA GLU A 240 16.73 -13.28 1.24
C GLU A 240 17.67 -13.91 2.28
N LEU A 241 17.52 -13.57 3.56
CA LEU A 241 18.42 -14.04 4.61
C LEU A 241 18.23 -15.55 4.87
N PRO A 242 19.31 -16.37 4.91
CA PRO A 242 19.17 -17.81 5.12
C PRO A 242 18.59 -18.16 6.50
N MET A 243 17.96 -19.33 6.62
CA MET A 243 17.21 -19.77 7.83
C MET A 243 18.01 -19.61 9.14
N ALA A 244 19.27 -20.04 9.17
CA ALA A 244 20.12 -19.95 10.36
C ALA A 244 20.36 -18.49 10.81
N TYR A 245 20.40 -17.54 9.88
CA TYR A 245 20.63 -16.14 10.15
C TYR A 245 19.35 -15.46 10.61
N ILE A 246 18.24 -15.66 9.88
CA ILE A 246 16.96 -15.03 10.25
C ILE A 246 16.44 -15.56 11.58
N ALA A 247 16.64 -16.85 11.91
CA ALA A 247 16.33 -17.37 13.24
C ALA A 247 17.12 -16.65 14.35
N ARG A 248 18.42 -16.42 14.15
CA ARG A 248 19.26 -15.67 15.10
C ARG A 248 18.83 -14.20 15.24
N VAL A 249 18.45 -13.57 14.14
CA VAL A 249 17.91 -12.19 14.16
C VAL A 249 16.58 -12.16 14.91
N PHE A 250 15.71 -13.14 14.66
CA PHE A 250 14.39 -13.24 15.26
C PHE A 250 14.45 -13.52 16.77
N ASP A 251 15.40 -14.35 17.23
CA ASP A 251 15.70 -14.57 18.65
C ASP A 251 15.88 -13.24 19.40
N VAL A 252 16.63 -12.29 18.83
CA VAL A 252 16.88 -11.00 19.45
C VAL A 252 15.77 -9.99 19.18
N PHE A 253 15.11 -10.06 18.03
CA PHE A 253 13.97 -9.23 17.68
C PHE A 253 12.78 -9.45 18.62
N LEU A 254 12.48 -10.68 19.03
CA LEU A 254 11.39 -10.93 19.99
C LEU A 254 11.66 -10.29 21.37
N VAL A 255 12.93 -10.14 21.75
CA VAL A 255 13.31 -9.53 23.04
C VAL A 255 13.45 -8.00 22.92
N GLU A 256 14.20 -7.52 21.94
CA GLU A 256 14.54 -6.10 21.81
C GLU A 256 13.66 -5.35 20.78
N GLY A 257 12.76 -6.02 20.07
CA GLY A 257 11.84 -5.42 19.11
C GLY A 257 12.50 -4.88 17.84
N TYR A 258 11.70 -4.13 17.08
CA TYR A 258 11.95 -3.72 15.69
C TYR A 258 13.25 -2.94 15.43
N LYS A 259 13.80 -2.30 16.47
CA LYS A 259 15.13 -1.66 16.40
C LYS A 259 16.23 -2.62 15.94
N VAL A 260 16.11 -3.90 16.26
CA VAL A 260 17.08 -4.93 15.85
C VAL A 260 17.14 -5.06 14.33
N LEU A 261 15.99 -4.99 13.66
CA LEU A 261 15.91 -5.18 12.20
C LEU A 261 16.72 -4.11 11.46
N TYR A 262 16.56 -2.83 11.82
CA TYR A 262 17.38 -1.76 11.24
C TYR A 262 18.89 -1.94 11.51
N ARG A 263 19.28 -2.38 12.72
CA ARG A 263 20.70 -2.64 13.02
C ARG A 263 21.29 -3.71 12.13
N VAL A 264 20.54 -4.79 11.91
CA VAL A 264 20.97 -5.89 11.06
C VAL A 264 21.01 -5.46 9.60
N ALA A 265 20.00 -4.75 9.10
CA ALA A 265 20.00 -4.20 7.74
C ALA A 265 21.20 -3.26 7.49
N LEU A 266 21.55 -2.40 8.45
CA LEU A 266 22.75 -1.56 8.39
C LEU A 266 24.04 -2.40 8.38
N ALA A 267 24.10 -3.48 9.17
CA ALA A 267 25.25 -4.38 9.19
C ALA A 267 25.40 -5.14 7.85
N LEU A 268 24.30 -5.61 7.26
CA LEU A 268 24.29 -6.23 5.93
C LEU A 268 24.87 -5.28 4.88
N LEU A 269 24.43 -4.02 4.83
CA LEU A 269 24.99 -3.03 3.91
C LEU A 269 26.48 -2.73 4.17
N LYS A 270 26.93 -2.74 5.44
CA LYS A 270 28.37 -2.58 5.75
C LYS A 270 29.21 -3.74 5.21
N PHE A 271 28.72 -4.96 5.31
CA PHE A 271 29.42 -6.11 4.74
C PHE A 271 29.38 -6.10 3.22
N PHE A 272 28.21 -5.83 2.64
CA PHE A 272 28.05 -5.70 1.19
C PHE A 272 29.00 -4.65 0.61
N HIS A 273 29.03 -3.44 1.18
CA HIS A 273 29.94 -2.39 0.75
C HIS A 273 31.41 -2.81 0.87
N LYS A 274 31.78 -3.53 1.93
CA LYS A 274 33.15 -4.05 2.11
C LYS A 274 33.53 -5.06 1.03
N VAL A 275 32.62 -5.94 0.64
CA VAL A 275 32.85 -6.93 -0.43
C VAL A 275 32.92 -6.24 -1.80
N ARG A 276 32.01 -5.31 -2.06
CA ARG A 276 31.92 -4.56 -3.32
C ARG A 276 33.06 -3.55 -3.51
N ALA A 277 33.72 -3.10 -2.44
CA ALA A 277 34.82 -2.14 -2.52
C ALA A 277 35.98 -2.71 -3.37
N GLY A 278 36.05 -2.28 -4.64
CA GLY A 278 37.08 -2.71 -5.61
C GLY A 278 36.61 -3.71 -6.66
N GLN A 279 35.32 -4.06 -6.72
CA GLN A 279 34.76 -4.97 -7.74
C GLN A 279 33.82 -4.23 -8.71
N PRO A 280 33.78 -4.60 -10.01
CA PRO A 280 32.80 -4.09 -10.96
C PRO A 280 31.38 -4.57 -10.60
N MET A 281 30.35 -3.94 -11.18
CA MET A 281 28.97 -4.41 -11.01
C MET A 281 28.79 -5.79 -11.64
N GLU A 282 28.15 -6.71 -10.90
CA GLU A 282 27.87 -8.08 -11.36
C GLU A 282 26.54 -8.16 -12.13
N SER A 283 25.57 -7.29 -11.83
CA SER A 283 24.27 -7.22 -12.50
C SER A 283 23.90 -5.79 -12.94
N ASP A 284 22.81 -5.66 -13.69
CA ASP A 284 22.25 -4.38 -14.14
C ASP A 284 21.62 -3.56 -12.99
N SER A 285 21.42 -4.14 -11.80
CA SER A 285 20.73 -3.48 -10.68
C SER A 285 21.42 -3.73 -9.35
N ILE A 286 21.75 -2.66 -8.65
CA ILE A 286 22.34 -2.74 -7.31
C ILE A 286 21.45 -3.48 -6.30
N GLN A 287 20.12 -3.43 -6.48
CA GLN A 287 19.21 -4.20 -5.64
C GLN A 287 19.43 -5.71 -5.81
N GLN A 288 19.64 -6.18 -7.05
CA GLN A 288 19.90 -7.59 -7.33
C GLN A 288 21.22 -8.04 -6.71
N ASP A 289 22.27 -7.23 -6.83
CA ASP A 289 23.57 -7.50 -6.21
C ASP A 289 23.46 -7.61 -4.68
N ILE A 290 22.74 -6.69 -4.02
CA ILE A 290 22.54 -6.75 -2.57
C ILE A 290 21.75 -8.01 -2.20
N ARG A 291 20.65 -8.31 -2.90
CA ARG A 291 19.84 -9.51 -2.64
C ARG A 291 20.65 -10.80 -2.83
N GLY A 292 21.48 -10.87 -3.88
CA GLY A 292 22.40 -11.98 -4.14
C GLY A 292 23.41 -12.14 -3.00
N PHE A 293 24.07 -11.05 -2.60
CA PHE A 293 24.99 -11.04 -1.46
C PHE A 293 24.33 -11.52 -0.16
N VAL A 294 23.11 -11.05 0.14
CA VAL A 294 22.40 -11.44 1.36
C VAL A 294 22.06 -12.93 1.36
N ARG A 295 21.63 -13.47 0.21
CA ARG A 295 21.35 -14.90 0.05
C ARG A 295 22.60 -15.76 0.26
N ASP A 296 23.74 -15.26 -0.21
CA ASP A 296 25.04 -15.93 -0.16
C ASP A 296 25.91 -15.52 1.05
N ILE A 297 25.34 -14.81 2.04
CA ILE A 297 26.10 -14.25 3.15
C ILE A 297 26.93 -15.30 3.91
N ALA A 298 26.45 -16.54 3.96
CA ALA A 298 27.13 -17.66 4.61
C ALA A 298 28.50 -17.99 4.02
N LYS A 299 28.80 -17.56 2.78
CA LYS A 299 30.13 -17.71 2.16
C LYS A 299 31.19 -16.82 2.82
N SER A 300 30.79 -15.78 3.55
CA SER A 300 31.72 -14.74 4.03
C SER A 300 31.54 -14.31 5.49
N VAL A 301 30.32 -14.38 6.05
CA VAL A 301 29.99 -13.83 7.37
C VAL A 301 29.10 -14.81 8.11
N SER A 302 29.46 -15.20 9.35
CA SER A 302 28.61 -16.05 10.21
C SER A 302 27.47 -15.26 10.88
N PRO A 303 26.43 -15.93 11.41
CA PRO A 303 25.34 -15.24 12.12
C PRO A 303 25.84 -14.42 13.32
N GLU A 304 26.82 -14.93 14.06
CA GLU A 304 27.41 -14.26 15.22
C GLU A 304 28.13 -12.98 14.78
N ARG A 305 28.95 -13.06 13.73
CA ARG A 305 29.65 -11.88 13.18
C ARG A 305 28.69 -10.82 12.65
N LEU A 306 27.56 -11.23 12.06
CA LEU A 306 26.52 -10.31 11.62
C LEU A 306 25.92 -9.56 12.82
N LEU A 307 25.53 -10.28 13.88
CA LEU A 307 24.95 -9.69 15.08
C LEU A 307 25.96 -8.82 15.85
N GLU A 308 27.21 -9.25 15.98
CA GLU A 308 28.30 -8.45 16.56
C GLU A 308 28.42 -7.10 15.84
N LYS A 309 28.44 -7.12 14.50
CA LYS A 309 28.50 -5.90 13.69
C LYS A 309 27.26 -5.02 13.87
N ALA A 310 26.07 -5.62 13.93
CA ALA A 310 24.80 -4.92 14.15
C ALA A 310 24.73 -4.23 15.52
N PHE A 311 25.20 -4.90 16.58
CA PHE A 311 25.19 -4.36 17.94
C PHE A 311 26.34 -3.41 18.23
N ALA A 312 27.43 -3.44 17.46
CA ALA A 312 28.51 -2.46 17.53
C ALA A 312 28.11 -1.04 17.10
N ILE A 313 26.96 -0.86 16.44
CA ILE A 313 26.43 0.46 16.08
C ILE A 313 26.06 1.23 17.35
N ARG A 314 26.83 2.29 17.66
CA ARG A 314 26.66 3.15 18.84
C ARG A 314 25.55 4.19 18.62
N LEU A 315 25.04 4.75 19.73
CA LEU A 315 24.06 5.84 19.76
C LEU A 315 22.72 5.58 19.02
N PHE A 316 22.44 4.32 18.71
CA PHE A 316 21.24 3.91 17.98
C PHE A 316 20.05 3.71 18.94
N SER A 317 19.18 4.73 19.03
CA SER A 317 18.08 4.81 20.01
C SER A 317 16.71 4.52 19.40
N ARG A 318 15.75 4.01 20.21
CA ARG A 318 14.35 3.85 19.75
C ARG A 318 13.70 5.20 19.45
N LYS A 319 13.99 6.20 20.29
CA LYS A 319 13.46 7.55 20.17
C LYS A 319 13.83 8.20 18.83
N GLU A 320 15.08 8.03 18.39
CA GLU A 320 15.52 8.51 17.07
C GLU A 320 14.70 7.89 15.94
N ILE A 321 14.55 6.56 15.94
CA ILE A 321 13.78 5.85 14.91
C ILE A 321 12.32 6.33 14.91
N GLN A 322 11.72 6.46 16.10
CA GLN A 322 10.35 6.92 16.22
C GLN A 322 10.18 8.34 15.66
N LEU A 323 11.12 9.26 15.97
CA LEU A 323 11.07 10.62 15.45
C LEU A 323 11.24 10.66 13.93
N LEU A 324 12.16 9.88 13.37
CA LEU A 324 12.33 9.76 11.92
C LEU A 324 11.07 9.20 11.26
N GLN A 325 10.49 8.13 11.81
CA GLN A 325 9.25 7.54 11.30
C GLN A 325 8.09 8.54 11.34
N MET A 326 7.91 9.28 12.44
CA MET A 326 6.86 10.30 12.54
C MET A 326 7.07 11.44 11.55
N ALA A 327 8.32 11.89 11.35
CA ALA A 327 8.65 12.92 10.37
C ALA A 327 8.38 12.44 8.93
N ASN A 328 8.79 11.22 8.61
CA ASN A 328 8.62 10.61 7.29
C ASN A 328 7.15 10.29 6.99
N GLU A 329 6.37 9.76 7.95
CA GLU A 329 4.92 9.57 7.81
C GLU A 329 4.23 10.91 7.52
N LYS A 330 4.58 11.98 8.25
CA LYS A 330 4.03 13.32 8.02
C LYS A 330 4.39 13.86 6.63
N ALA A 331 5.64 13.67 6.18
CA ALA A 331 6.08 14.10 4.86
C ALA A 331 5.34 13.36 3.73
N LEU A 332 5.14 12.05 3.87
CA LEU A 332 4.38 11.23 2.91
C LEU A 332 2.91 11.64 2.87
N GLN A 333 2.28 11.88 4.03
CA GLN A 333 0.92 12.39 4.11
C GLN A 333 0.76 13.76 3.43
N GLN A 334 1.73 14.67 3.61
CA GLN A 334 1.73 15.97 2.94
C GLN A 334 1.85 15.85 1.42
N LYS A 335 2.50 14.79 0.92
CA LYS A 335 2.60 14.44 -0.50
C LYS A 335 1.42 13.61 -1.02
N GLY A 336 0.42 13.32 -0.19
CA GLY A 336 -0.73 12.47 -0.57
C GLY A 336 -0.43 10.96 -0.63
N ILE A 337 0.78 10.53 -0.27
CA ILE A 337 1.19 9.12 -0.30
C ILE A 337 0.74 8.45 0.99
N THR A 338 -0.45 7.84 0.98
CA THR A 338 -1.03 7.17 2.17
C THR A 338 -1.43 5.72 1.94
N VAL A 339 -1.73 5.34 0.70
CA VAL A 339 -2.18 4.00 0.31
C VAL A 339 -1.39 3.54 -0.91
N LYS A 340 -1.13 2.23 -1.00
CA LYS A 340 -0.50 1.64 -2.18
C LYS A 340 -1.46 1.70 -3.36
N GLN A 341 -1.22 2.58 -4.32
CA GLN A 341 -1.92 2.54 -5.60
C GLN A 341 -1.32 1.42 -6.46
N LYS A 342 -1.91 0.23 -6.42
CA LYS A 342 -1.57 -0.87 -7.34
C LYS A 342 -2.16 -0.55 -8.71
N ARG A 343 -1.49 0.31 -9.48
CA ARG A 343 -1.78 0.42 -10.91
C ARG A 343 -1.24 -0.85 -11.55
N GLN A 344 -2.10 -1.83 -11.75
CA GLN A 344 -1.77 -2.91 -12.69
C GLN A 344 -1.35 -2.23 -14.00
N ASN A 345 -0.35 -2.78 -14.69
CA ASN A 345 -0.19 -2.54 -16.11
C ASN A 345 -1.43 -3.13 -16.79
N VAL A 346 -2.58 -2.47 -16.63
CA VAL A 346 -3.76 -2.69 -17.44
C VAL A 346 -3.23 -2.57 -18.86
N HIS A 347 -3.55 -3.53 -19.72
CA HIS A 347 -3.25 -3.40 -21.14
C HIS A 347 -4.01 -2.15 -21.62
N LEU A 348 -3.35 -0.99 -21.58
CA LEU A 348 -3.99 0.28 -21.80
C LEU A 348 -4.59 0.22 -23.20
N ALA A 349 -5.88 0.46 -23.32
CA ALA A 349 -6.59 0.40 -24.61
C ALA A 349 -6.16 1.51 -25.59
N VAL A 350 -5.12 2.28 -25.25
CA VAL A 350 -4.53 3.31 -26.12
C VAL A 350 -3.70 2.63 -27.21
N HIS A 351 -4.42 2.16 -28.23
CA HIS A 351 -3.85 1.62 -29.45
C HIS A 351 -3.30 2.77 -30.32
N ALA A 352 -2.02 2.70 -30.68
CA ALA A 352 -1.34 3.76 -31.43
C ALA A 352 -1.98 4.05 -32.79
N GLU A 353 -2.56 3.04 -33.44
CA GLU A 353 -3.16 3.13 -34.77
C GLU A 353 -4.46 3.95 -34.79
N ASN A 354 -5.17 4.02 -33.67
CA ASN A 354 -6.51 4.60 -33.59
C ASN A 354 -6.59 5.78 -32.61
N PHE A 355 -5.46 6.18 -32.03
CA PHE A 355 -5.36 7.33 -31.15
C PHE A 355 -5.01 8.60 -31.95
N LYS A 356 -5.69 9.70 -31.67
CA LYS A 356 -5.44 11.01 -32.29
C LYS A 356 -5.46 12.10 -31.24
N SER A 357 -4.38 12.88 -31.16
CA SER A 357 -4.24 14.09 -30.35
C SER A 357 -3.10 14.93 -30.91
N GLU A 358 -3.29 16.24 -30.96
CA GLU A 358 -2.25 17.22 -31.32
C GLU A 358 -1.53 17.78 -30.07
N ILE A 359 -2.03 17.42 -28.88
CA ILE A 359 -1.49 17.85 -27.59
C ILE A 359 -0.49 16.83 -27.03
N VAL A 360 -0.86 15.55 -26.98
CA VAL A 360 -0.06 14.50 -26.32
C VAL A 360 0.28 13.35 -27.27
N SER A 361 1.47 12.77 -27.07
CA SER A 361 1.88 11.53 -27.73
C SER A 361 1.10 10.32 -27.18
N VAL A 362 1.17 9.19 -27.91
CA VAL A 362 0.61 7.90 -27.43
C VAL A 362 1.17 7.51 -26.07
N LYS A 363 2.46 7.81 -25.81
CA LYS A 363 3.12 7.51 -24.52
C LYS A 363 2.53 8.38 -23.41
N GLU A 364 2.49 9.69 -23.60
CA GLU A 364 1.93 10.62 -22.61
C GLU A 364 0.43 10.34 -22.37
N MET A 365 -0.32 10.00 -23.41
CA MET A 365 -1.71 9.57 -23.25
C MET A 365 -1.80 8.28 -22.42
N ARG A 366 -0.93 7.29 -22.62
CA ARG A 366 -0.90 6.09 -21.76
C ARG A 366 -0.59 6.43 -20.32
N ASP A 367 0.33 7.36 -20.08
CA ASP A 367 0.67 7.83 -18.74
C ASP A 367 -0.57 8.46 -18.08
N ILE A 368 -1.28 9.35 -18.76
CA ILE A 368 -2.55 9.92 -18.27
C ILE A 368 -3.63 8.85 -18.10
N TRP A 369 -3.77 7.92 -19.04
CA TRP A 369 -4.81 6.89 -18.99
C TRP A 369 -4.58 5.89 -17.86
N SER A 370 -3.33 5.71 -17.42
CA SER A 370 -2.98 4.97 -16.21
C SER A 370 -3.49 5.64 -14.92
N TRP A 371 -3.83 6.93 -14.99
CA TRP A 371 -4.33 7.71 -13.85
C TRP A 371 -5.85 7.60 -13.69
N ILE A 372 -6.55 7.28 -14.77
CA ILE A 372 -8.01 7.15 -14.80
C ILE A 372 -8.45 5.89 -14.06
N PRO A 373 -9.62 5.89 -13.36
CA PRO A 373 -10.14 4.68 -12.72
C PRO A 373 -10.17 3.46 -13.64
N GLU A 374 -9.76 2.31 -13.10
CA GLU A 374 -9.53 1.06 -13.86
C GLU A 374 -10.71 0.65 -14.76
N ARG A 375 -11.93 0.85 -14.27
CA ARG A 375 -13.18 0.58 -15.01
C ARG A 375 -13.30 1.34 -16.33
N PHE A 376 -12.52 2.40 -16.52
CA PHE A 376 -12.47 3.20 -17.74
C PHE A 376 -11.14 3.06 -18.48
N ALA A 377 -10.05 2.71 -17.80
CA ALA A 377 -8.72 2.51 -18.39
C ALA A 377 -8.67 1.39 -19.46
N LEU A 378 -9.65 0.47 -19.43
CA LEU A 378 -9.87 -0.59 -20.42
C LEU A 378 -10.56 -0.13 -21.71
N CYS A 379 -11.00 1.13 -21.77
CA CYS A 379 -11.69 1.70 -22.93
C CYS A 379 -10.76 2.63 -23.69
N GLN A 380 -10.79 2.59 -25.02
CA GLN A 380 -9.96 3.45 -25.84
C GLN A 380 -10.46 4.91 -25.78
N PRO A 381 -9.57 5.92 -25.68
CA PRO A 381 -9.96 7.33 -25.78
C PRO A 381 -10.56 7.67 -27.16
N LEU A 382 -11.69 8.37 -27.14
CA LEU A 382 -12.34 9.01 -28.28
C LEU A 382 -12.27 10.53 -28.08
N LEU A 383 -11.66 11.23 -29.05
CA LEU A 383 -11.69 12.68 -29.12
C LEU A 383 -13.13 13.15 -29.44
N LEU A 384 -13.73 13.90 -28.52
CA LEU A 384 -15.07 14.50 -28.67
C LEU A 384 -15.00 15.92 -29.23
N PHE A 385 -13.98 16.67 -28.82
CA PHE A 385 -13.84 18.08 -29.15
C PHE A 385 -12.36 18.45 -29.26
N THR A 386 -12.06 19.30 -30.24
CA THR A 386 -10.76 19.99 -30.36
C THR A 386 -10.99 21.39 -30.91
N THR A 387 -10.30 22.39 -30.36
CA THR A 387 -10.38 23.78 -30.85
C THR A 387 -9.88 23.94 -32.28
N LEU A 388 -9.03 23.03 -32.78
CA LEU A 388 -8.53 23.08 -34.16
C LEU A 388 -9.61 22.79 -35.20
N GLU A 389 -10.50 21.83 -34.93
CA GLU A 389 -11.57 21.44 -35.86
C GLU A 389 -12.88 22.18 -35.56
N HIS A 390 -13.18 22.38 -34.28
CA HIS A 390 -14.48 22.87 -33.83
C HIS A 390 -14.48 24.38 -33.54
N GLY A 391 -13.29 25.00 -33.44
CA GLY A 391 -13.12 26.41 -33.09
C GLY A 391 -13.23 26.68 -31.59
N CYS A 392 -12.97 27.93 -31.20
CA CYS A 392 -12.87 28.34 -29.81
C CYS A 392 -14.20 28.93 -29.30
N SER A 393 -15.20 28.07 -29.10
CA SER A 393 -16.51 28.46 -28.56
C SER A 393 -16.97 27.52 -27.46
N LEU A 394 -17.18 28.05 -26.26
CA LEU A 394 -17.65 27.26 -25.12
C LEU A 394 -19.04 26.64 -25.36
N SER A 395 -19.92 27.29 -26.14
CA SER A 395 -21.21 26.70 -26.51
C SER A 395 -21.04 25.45 -27.36
N ARG A 396 -20.09 25.47 -28.30
CA ARG A 396 -19.80 24.33 -29.16
C ARG A 396 -19.07 23.24 -28.39
N PHE A 397 -18.17 23.60 -27.47
CA PHE A 397 -17.57 22.67 -26.53
C PHE A 397 -18.62 21.87 -25.76
N TYR A 398 -19.63 22.53 -25.18
CA TYR A 398 -20.69 21.85 -24.43
C TYR A 398 -21.55 20.95 -25.32
N SER A 399 -21.90 21.40 -26.54
CA SER A 399 -22.73 20.57 -27.43
C SER A 399 -22.06 19.26 -27.83
N HIS A 400 -20.73 19.19 -27.81
CA HIS A 400 -19.95 17.98 -28.11
C HIS A 400 -19.61 17.13 -26.87
N SER A 401 -19.58 17.75 -25.68
CA SER A 401 -19.11 17.09 -24.46
C SER A 401 -20.24 16.68 -23.50
N GLU A 402 -21.44 17.26 -23.63
CA GLU A 402 -22.62 16.86 -22.84
C GLU A 402 -23.09 15.45 -23.17
N GLY A 403 -23.55 14.72 -22.15
CA GLY A 403 -23.98 13.32 -22.28
C GLY A 403 -22.83 12.32 -22.22
N HIS A 404 -21.59 12.79 -22.01
CA HIS A 404 -20.38 12.00 -21.92
C HIS A 404 -19.74 12.15 -20.54
N GLU A 405 -19.71 11.05 -19.78
CA GLU A 405 -19.08 10.94 -18.45
C GLU A 405 -18.35 9.60 -18.32
N PRO A 406 -17.08 9.56 -17.88
CA PRO A 406 -16.22 10.69 -17.52
C PRO A 406 -15.55 11.34 -18.75
N THR A 407 -14.93 12.51 -18.57
CA THR A 407 -14.16 13.19 -19.64
C THR A 407 -12.75 13.55 -19.20
N LEU A 408 -11.83 13.57 -20.16
CA LEU A 408 -10.46 14.04 -20.01
C LEU A 408 -10.28 15.33 -20.81
N LEU A 409 -9.92 16.41 -20.13
CA LEU A 409 -9.61 17.71 -20.71
C LEU A 409 -8.08 17.87 -20.82
N LEU A 410 -7.60 18.22 -22.00
CA LEU A 410 -6.20 18.50 -22.30
C LEU A 410 -6.05 19.91 -22.85
N ILE A 411 -5.00 20.61 -22.40
CA ILE A 411 -4.69 21.98 -22.79
C ILE A 411 -3.21 22.07 -23.13
N LYS A 412 -2.92 22.65 -24.29
CA LYS A 412 -1.58 23.07 -24.71
C LYS A 412 -1.54 24.59 -24.72
N THR A 413 -0.61 25.19 -23.98
CA THR A 413 -0.42 26.64 -23.98
C THR A 413 0.42 27.10 -25.17
N THR A 414 0.39 28.39 -25.50
CA THR A 414 1.30 28.97 -26.51
C THR A 414 2.77 28.93 -26.07
N ALA A 415 3.02 28.86 -24.76
CA ALA A 415 4.34 28.61 -24.17
C ALA A 415 4.78 27.12 -24.23
N LYS A 416 4.00 26.27 -24.91
CA LYS A 416 4.21 24.82 -25.04
C LYS A 416 4.11 24.03 -23.73
N GLU A 417 3.52 24.61 -22.68
CA GLU A 417 3.19 23.88 -21.45
C GLU A 417 1.95 23.01 -21.71
N VAL A 418 1.85 21.87 -21.03
CA VAL A 418 0.74 20.93 -21.20
C VAL A 418 0.15 20.60 -19.83
N CYS A 419 -1.15 20.84 -19.66
CA CYS A 419 -1.88 20.57 -18.44
C CYS A 419 -3.33 20.13 -18.74
N GLY A 420 -4.04 19.68 -17.71
CA GLY A 420 -5.40 19.18 -17.91
C GLY A 420 -6.13 18.76 -16.65
N ALA A 421 -7.32 18.21 -16.85
CA ALA A 421 -8.19 17.71 -15.80
C ALA A 421 -8.94 16.45 -16.24
N TYR A 422 -9.10 15.50 -15.33
CA TYR A 422 -10.03 14.40 -15.47
C TYR A 422 -11.29 14.69 -14.65
N LEU A 423 -12.45 14.67 -15.30
CA LEU A 423 -13.73 15.02 -14.72
C LEU A 423 -14.64 13.81 -14.68
N SER A 424 -15.09 13.47 -13.48
CA SER A 424 -15.94 12.31 -13.21
C SER A 424 -17.44 12.61 -13.29
N THR A 425 -17.87 13.83 -13.64
CA THR A 425 -19.30 14.16 -13.86
C THR A 425 -19.55 14.78 -15.23
N ASP A 426 -20.78 14.66 -15.70
CA ASP A 426 -21.25 15.21 -16.97
C ASP A 426 -21.27 16.75 -17.01
N TRP A 427 -20.98 17.33 -18.17
CA TRP A 427 -20.97 18.79 -18.37
C TRP A 427 -22.36 19.45 -18.28
N SER A 428 -23.46 18.68 -18.29
CA SER A 428 -24.83 19.17 -18.06
C SER A 428 -25.09 19.58 -16.61
N GLU A 429 -24.23 19.19 -15.65
CA GLU A 429 -24.37 19.57 -14.24
C GLU A 429 -24.39 21.08 -14.03
N ARG A 430 -23.83 21.86 -14.97
CA ARG A 430 -23.90 23.32 -14.94
C ARG A 430 -25.32 23.88 -14.89
N ARG A 431 -26.31 23.12 -15.40
CA ARG A 431 -27.72 23.54 -15.40
C ARG A 431 -28.39 23.40 -14.03
N ARG A 432 -27.76 22.70 -13.06
CA ARG A 432 -28.34 22.48 -11.72
C ARG A 432 -28.14 23.66 -10.75
N GLY A 433 -27.22 24.59 -11.04
CA GLY A 433 -26.72 25.58 -10.05
C GLY A 433 -27.30 27.01 -10.09
N GLY A 434 -28.20 27.35 -11.01
CA GLY A 434 -28.67 28.74 -11.17
C GLY A 434 -27.55 29.70 -11.60
N SER A 435 -27.54 30.96 -11.12
CA SER A 435 -26.50 31.97 -11.44
C SER A 435 -25.18 31.79 -10.67
N LYS A 436 -25.04 30.73 -9.87
CA LYS A 436 -23.80 30.41 -9.15
C LYS A 436 -22.89 29.56 -10.02
N LEU A 437 -21.58 29.80 -9.86
CA LEU A 437 -20.48 29.01 -10.40
C LEU A 437 -20.76 27.51 -10.25
N SER A 438 -20.84 26.79 -11.37
CA SER A 438 -21.01 25.34 -11.38
C SER A 438 -19.65 24.63 -11.43
N PHE A 439 -19.48 23.61 -10.60
CA PHE A 439 -18.27 22.80 -10.51
C PHE A 439 -18.51 21.42 -11.12
N PHE A 440 -17.47 20.84 -11.71
CA PHE A 440 -17.53 19.52 -12.35
C PHE A 440 -16.62 18.54 -11.60
N GLY A 441 -17.09 17.32 -11.37
CA GLY A 441 -16.36 16.24 -10.72
C GLY A 441 -16.88 15.85 -9.34
N THR A 442 -16.69 14.58 -9.01
CA THR A 442 -16.83 13.96 -7.68
C THR A 442 -15.45 13.74 -7.07
N GLY A 443 -15.35 13.00 -5.96
CA GLY A 443 -14.07 12.65 -5.34
C GLY A 443 -13.11 11.77 -6.17
N GLU A 444 -13.46 11.46 -7.42
CA GLU A 444 -12.60 10.75 -8.37
C GLU A 444 -11.96 11.67 -9.43
N CYS A 445 -12.25 12.98 -9.41
CA CYS A 445 -11.62 13.93 -10.31
C CYS A 445 -10.17 14.24 -9.89
N PHE A 446 -9.34 14.63 -10.85
CA PHE A 446 -7.98 15.06 -10.59
C PHE A 446 -7.53 16.07 -11.64
N VAL A 447 -6.57 16.92 -11.30
CA VAL A 447 -5.89 17.83 -12.23
C VAL A 447 -4.44 17.43 -12.37
N PHE A 448 -3.80 17.80 -13.48
CA PHE A 448 -2.43 17.40 -13.74
C PHE A 448 -1.68 18.40 -14.63
N ARG A 449 -0.36 18.29 -14.57
CA ARG A 449 0.58 18.88 -15.53
C ARG A 449 1.47 17.80 -16.11
N LEU A 450 1.82 17.96 -17.39
CA LEU A 450 2.72 17.06 -18.11
C LEU A 450 4.04 17.72 -18.47
N GLN A 451 4.02 19.03 -18.75
CA GLN A 451 5.19 19.81 -19.12
C GLN A 451 5.17 21.13 -18.32
N PRO A 452 6.30 21.54 -17.70
CA PRO A 452 7.65 20.97 -17.82
C PRO A 452 7.88 19.67 -17.04
N GLU A 453 7.08 19.41 -16.00
CA GLU A 453 7.19 18.21 -15.16
C GLU A 453 5.85 17.48 -15.12
N VAL A 454 5.91 16.15 -15.03
CA VAL A 454 4.73 15.29 -14.93
C VAL A 454 4.30 15.20 -13.47
N GLU A 455 3.13 15.74 -13.15
CA GLU A 455 2.58 15.72 -11.80
C GLU A 455 1.06 15.64 -11.81
N ARG A 456 0.50 14.83 -10.91
CA ARG A 456 -0.94 14.61 -10.74
C ARG A 456 -1.36 15.06 -9.34
N TYR A 457 -2.47 15.77 -9.27
CA TYR A 457 -3.07 16.26 -8.03
C TYR A 457 -4.47 15.67 -7.84
N GLU A 458 -4.62 14.84 -6.80
CA GLU A 458 -5.87 14.15 -6.48
C GLU A 458 -6.80 15.01 -5.65
N TRP A 459 -8.10 14.69 -5.67
CA TRP A 459 -9.07 15.34 -4.80
C TRP A 459 -8.84 14.94 -3.32
N ILE A 460 -8.54 15.90 -2.45
CA ILE A 460 -8.13 15.64 -1.05
C ILE A 460 -9.20 15.96 0.01
N HIS A 461 -10.49 15.97 -0.35
CA HIS A 461 -11.62 16.17 0.58
C HIS A 461 -11.56 17.47 1.42
N ARG A 462 -10.80 18.48 1.01
CA ARG A 462 -10.71 19.79 1.68
C ARG A 462 -11.58 20.83 0.96
N GLY A 463 -12.16 21.76 1.73
CA GLY A 463 -13.07 22.80 1.24
C GLY A 463 -12.47 23.68 0.13
N GLY A 464 -13.33 24.18 -0.75
CA GLY A 464 -12.97 24.87 -2.00
C GLY A 464 -12.56 26.33 -1.81
N ASP A 465 -11.26 26.55 -1.68
CA ASP A 465 -10.65 27.86 -1.88
C ASP A 465 -9.62 27.76 -3.02
N GLY A 466 -9.66 28.72 -3.95
CA GLY A 466 -8.86 28.74 -5.18
C GLY A 466 -9.47 27.99 -6.38
N GLN A 467 -8.93 28.26 -7.58
CA GLN A 467 -9.39 27.69 -8.86
C GLN A 467 -8.23 26.91 -9.49
N ALA A 468 -8.30 25.58 -9.47
CA ALA A 468 -7.24 24.75 -10.05
C ALA A 468 -7.09 24.99 -11.56
N LEU A 469 -8.21 25.20 -12.26
CA LEU A 469 -8.25 25.52 -13.68
C LEU A 469 -9.50 26.34 -14.02
N TYR A 470 -9.29 27.49 -14.66
CA TYR A 470 -10.31 28.40 -15.20
C TYR A 470 -10.05 28.60 -16.69
N LEU A 471 -11.12 28.65 -17.49
CA LEU A 471 -11.07 28.96 -18.92
C LEU A 471 -12.09 30.07 -19.24
N ASP A 472 -11.73 30.96 -20.16
CA ASP A 472 -12.65 31.98 -20.66
C ASP A 472 -13.70 31.41 -21.62
N ALA A 473 -14.74 32.21 -21.90
CA ALA A 473 -15.86 31.81 -22.76
C ALA A 473 -15.45 31.54 -24.22
N ASP A 474 -14.33 32.14 -24.62
CA ASP A 474 -13.78 32.04 -25.97
C ASP A 474 -12.69 30.98 -26.07
N LEU A 475 -12.42 30.20 -25.02
CA LEU A 475 -11.39 29.14 -24.97
C LEU A 475 -10.00 29.59 -25.46
N ASN A 476 -9.68 30.88 -25.28
CA ASN A 476 -8.43 31.50 -25.72
C ASN A 476 -7.48 31.74 -24.55
N HIS A 477 -8.01 31.95 -23.34
CA HIS A 477 -7.21 32.20 -22.15
C HIS A 477 -7.67 31.31 -21.00
N GLY A 478 -6.72 30.94 -20.16
CA GLY A 478 -7.00 30.25 -18.92
C GLY A 478 -6.19 30.81 -17.76
N ARG A 479 -6.62 30.41 -16.56
CA ARG A 479 -5.91 30.68 -15.31
C ARG A 479 -5.81 29.42 -14.47
N THR A 480 -4.72 29.31 -13.72
CA THR A 480 -4.52 28.23 -12.76
C THR A 480 -3.87 28.79 -11.51
N SER A 481 -4.40 28.44 -10.34
CA SER A 481 -3.87 28.84 -9.05
C SER A 481 -3.76 27.62 -8.12
N HIS A 482 -3.13 27.84 -6.97
CA HIS A 482 -3.29 26.91 -5.86
C HIS A 482 -4.78 26.71 -5.54
N CYS A 483 -5.20 25.47 -5.34
CA CYS A 483 -6.56 25.13 -4.92
C CYS A 483 -6.53 24.09 -3.80
N ASN A 484 -7.19 24.41 -2.68
CA ASN A 484 -7.23 23.55 -1.50
C ASN A 484 -7.89 22.19 -1.77
N THR A 485 -8.76 22.10 -2.78
CA THR A 485 -9.45 20.86 -3.17
C THR A 485 -8.49 19.79 -3.68
N PHE A 486 -7.41 20.19 -4.35
CA PHE A 486 -6.39 19.29 -4.90
C PHE A 486 -5.02 19.46 -4.23
N ASN A 487 -4.85 20.53 -3.44
CA ASN A 487 -3.56 21.01 -2.96
C ASN A 487 -2.52 21.15 -4.09
N ASN A 488 -2.98 21.54 -5.28
CA ASN A 488 -2.13 21.69 -6.46
C ASN A 488 -1.32 22.98 -6.40
N GLN A 489 -0.17 23.01 -7.06
CA GLN A 489 0.46 24.26 -7.49
C GLN A 489 -0.18 24.71 -8.81
N PRO A 490 0.06 25.96 -9.27
CA PRO A 490 -0.30 26.36 -10.63
C PRO A 490 0.15 25.30 -11.65
N LEU A 491 -0.79 24.82 -12.46
CA LEU A 491 -0.56 23.69 -13.38
C LEU A 491 0.39 24.06 -14.53
N CYS A 492 0.44 25.35 -14.85
CA CYS A 492 1.32 26.02 -15.80
C CYS A 492 1.45 27.49 -15.35
N SER A 493 1.92 28.37 -16.23
CA SER A 493 1.87 29.83 -16.02
C SER A 493 0.49 30.28 -15.49
N GLU A 494 0.43 31.02 -14.37
CA GLU A 494 -0.84 31.31 -13.66
C GLU A 494 -1.92 31.97 -14.52
N SER A 495 -1.52 32.77 -15.51
CA SER A 495 -2.36 33.22 -16.61
C SER A 495 -1.70 32.79 -17.92
N PHE A 496 -2.45 32.10 -18.77
CA PHE A 496 -1.91 31.50 -19.99
C PHE A 496 -2.84 31.67 -21.18
N GLN A 497 -2.24 31.70 -22.37
CA GLN A 497 -2.96 31.65 -23.62
C GLN A 497 -3.02 30.21 -24.13
N ILE A 498 -4.21 29.78 -24.54
CA ILE A 498 -4.48 28.44 -25.03
C ILE A 498 -4.12 28.40 -26.52
N SER A 499 -3.30 27.42 -26.88
CA SER A 499 -2.99 27.09 -28.27
C SER A 499 -3.97 26.06 -28.80
N ILE A 500 -4.13 24.94 -28.07
CA ILE A 500 -5.05 23.85 -28.42
C ILE A 500 -5.72 23.34 -27.14
N LEU A 501 -7.02 23.06 -27.23
CA LEU A 501 -7.76 22.37 -26.19
C LEU A 501 -8.49 21.16 -26.79
N GLU A 502 -8.38 20.02 -26.11
CA GLU A 502 -9.01 18.75 -26.51
C GLU A 502 -9.82 18.15 -25.36
N VAL A 503 -10.95 17.51 -25.70
CA VAL A 503 -11.76 16.72 -24.77
C VAL A 503 -11.89 15.31 -25.30
N SER A 504 -11.52 14.33 -24.48
CA SER A 504 -11.66 12.91 -24.79
C SER A 504 -12.62 12.21 -23.82
N HIS A 505 -13.29 11.18 -24.31
CA HIS A 505 -14.17 10.28 -23.55
C HIS A 505 -13.83 8.81 -23.82
N LYS A 506 -14.30 7.90 -22.97
CA LYS A 506 -14.11 6.46 -23.16
C LYS A 506 -15.01 5.92 -24.29
N LEU A 507 -14.47 5.13 -25.21
CA LEU A 507 -15.29 4.36 -26.15
C LEU A 507 -16.06 3.26 -25.41
N PRO A 508 -17.39 3.13 -25.60
CA PRO A 508 -18.15 2.05 -24.99
C PRO A 508 -17.70 0.69 -25.55
N GLN A 509 -17.40 -0.27 -24.67
CA GLN A 509 -17.09 -1.64 -25.11
C GLN A 509 -18.35 -2.31 -25.67
N ARG A 510 -18.19 -3.28 -26.60
CA ARG A 510 -19.30 -3.99 -27.29
C ARG A 510 -20.41 -4.53 -26.36
N LYS A 511 -20.14 -4.76 -25.06
CA LYS A 511 -21.14 -5.20 -24.08
C LYS A 511 -22.08 -4.08 -23.58
N ASP A 512 -21.62 -2.82 -23.53
CA ASP A 512 -22.43 -1.66 -23.11
C ASP A 512 -23.47 -1.26 -24.17
N ILE A 513 -23.17 -1.51 -25.45
CA ILE A 513 -24.09 -1.25 -26.56
C ILE A 513 -25.38 -2.09 -26.37
N THR A 514 -25.25 -3.35 -25.99
CA THR A 514 -26.43 -4.22 -25.80
C THR A 514 -27.29 -3.81 -24.61
N GLN A 515 -26.74 -3.09 -23.62
CA GLN A 515 -27.42 -2.75 -22.37
C GLN A 515 -28.03 -1.33 -22.41
N LYS A 516 -27.31 -0.36 -23.00
CA LYS A 516 -27.81 1.02 -23.21
C LYS A 516 -28.96 1.05 -24.22
N TYR A 517 -28.85 0.31 -25.33
CA TYR A 517 -29.93 0.23 -26.32
C TYR A 517 -31.08 -0.71 -25.90
N ARG A 518 -30.87 -1.68 -24.99
CA ARG A 518 -31.98 -2.44 -24.38
C ARG A 518 -32.84 -1.57 -23.47
N PHE A 519 -32.25 -0.71 -22.64
CA PHE A 519 -33.04 0.19 -21.78
C PHE A 519 -33.84 1.21 -22.58
N SER A 520 -33.24 1.79 -23.63
CA SER A 520 -33.94 2.73 -24.52
C SER A 520 -35.03 2.05 -25.37
N LEU A 521 -34.82 0.83 -25.89
CA LEU A 521 -35.87 0.08 -26.59
C LEU A 521 -36.98 -0.39 -25.65
N VAL A 522 -36.67 -0.81 -24.41
CA VAL A 522 -37.67 -1.21 -23.42
C VAL A 522 -38.53 -0.01 -22.99
N GLN A 523 -37.95 1.20 -22.89
CA GLN A 523 -38.72 2.43 -22.66
C GLN A 523 -39.51 2.92 -23.87
N LEU A 524 -39.00 2.73 -25.10
CA LEU A 524 -39.73 3.05 -26.34
C LEU A 524 -40.91 2.09 -26.58
N ILE A 525 -40.75 0.81 -26.22
CA ILE A 525 -41.81 -0.20 -26.33
C ILE A 525 -42.82 -0.08 -25.19
N ALA A 526 -42.41 0.37 -24.00
CA ALA A 526 -43.31 0.64 -22.86
C ALA A 526 -44.15 1.92 -23.02
N LYS A 527 -43.81 2.81 -23.96
CA LYS A 527 -44.59 4.02 -24.29
C LYS A 527 -45.13 3.94 -25.71
N GLY A 528 -45.93 2.91 -25.98
CA GLY A 528 -46.90 2.99 -27.06
C GLY A 528 -47.93 4.06 -26.75
N SER A 529 -47.83 5.24 -27.35
CA SER A 529 -48.99 5.92 -27.95
C SER A 529 -48.56 7.12 -28.79
N LEU A 530 -49.17 7.23 -29.97
CA LEU A 530 -48.97 8.28 -30.96
C LEU A 530 -49.26 9.68 -30.38
N LYS A 531 -48.26 10.57 -30.41
CA LYS A 531 -48.36 12.05 -30.59
C LYS A 531 -47.14 12.71 -29.95
N LEU A 532 -46.10 12.99 -30.74
CA LEU A 532 -45.07 14.00 -30.43
C LEU A 532 -44.15 14.16 -31.65
N ARG A 533 -44.75 14.61 -32.76
CA ARG A 533 -44.01 15.05 -33.97
C ARG A 533 -44.00 16.57 -34.10
N GLU A 534 -44.46 17.31 -33.09
CA GLU A 534 -44.49 18.76 -33.12
C GLU A 534 -43.98 19.29 -31.77
N THR A 535 -43.22 20.39 -31.83
CA THR A 535 -42.62 21.14 -30.71
C THR A 535 -41.17 20.77 -30.34
N LEU A 536 -40.24 21.05 -31.26
CA LEU A 536 -38.85 21.37 -30.94
C LEU A 536 -38.46 22.66 -31.65
N GLU A 537 -38.86 23.80 -31.12
CA GLU A 537 -38.18 25.08 -31.39
C GLU A 537 -38.19 25.96 -30.13
N HIS A 538 -37.08 26.68 -29.96
CA HIS A 538 -36.76 27.70 -28.96
C HIS A 538 -36.28 27.22 -27.57
N VAL A 539 -35.02 27.55 -27.24
CA VAL A 539 -34.66 28.65 -26.32
C VAL A 539 -33.12 28.67 -26.18
N PHE A 540 -32.47 29.71 -26.73
CA PHE A 540 -31.12 30.13 -26.37
C PHE A 540 -31.20 31.59 -25.92
N SER A 541 -30.87 31.86 -24.66
CA SER A 541 -30.23 33.10 -24.19
C SER A 541 -30.08 33.02 -22.67
N ASP A 542 -28.85 32.85 -22.17
CA ASP A 542 -28.21 33.96 -21.45
C ASP A 542 -26.70 33.69 -21.25
N ARG A 543 -25.93 34.78 -21.22
CA ARG A 543 -24.48 34.84 -21.42
C ARG A 543 -23.73 35.02 -20.09
N THR A 544 -22.49 34.51 -20.04
CA THR A 544 -21.40 34.66 -19.04
C THR A 544 -21.19 33.51 -18.05
N LEU A 545 -19.92 33.06 -17.93
CA LEU A 545 -19.44 32.03 -17.00
C LEU A 545 -18.15 32.51 -16.33
N THR A 546 -18.12 32.45 -15.00
CA THR A 546 -16.89 32.43 -14.18
C THR A 546 -16.71 30.96 -13.70
N VAL A 547 -15.52 30.46 -13.36
CA VAL A 547 -15.31 29.06 -12.89
C VAL A 547 -14.46 29.08 -11.62
N ALA A 548 -15.05 28.87 -10.45
CA ALA A 548 -14.30 28.48 -9.25
C ALA A 548 -14.35 26.95 -9.06
N LEU A 549 -13.89 26.36 -7.96
CA LEU A 549 -14.07 24.93 -7.63
C LEU A 549 -14.54 24.77 -6.16
N CYS A 550 -15.53 23.89 -5.92
CA CYS A 550 -16.18 23.46 -4.65
C CYS A 550 -17.10 24.47 -3.91
N THR A 551 -18.26 24.14 -3.30
CA THR A 551 -18.67 23.01 -2.43
C THR A 551 -20.19 22.72 -2.51
N SER A 552 -20.64 21.53 -2.04
CA SER A 552 -21.96 21.39 -1.40
C SER A 552 -21.78 20.86 0.02
N SER A 553 -22.22 21.66 0.97
CA SER A 553 -22.28 21.41 2.41
C SER A 553 -23.18 20.22 2.77
N LEU A 554 -22.73 19.45 3.75
CA LEU A 554 -23.55 18.59 4.60
C LEU A 554 -24.72 19.35 5.23
N GLY A 555 -25.90 18.75 5.17
CA GLY A 555 -27.06 19.07 6.00
C GLY A 555 -28.26 18.28 5.46
N GLY A 556 -28.98 17.45 6.19
CA GLY A 556 -28.88 16.95 7.54
C GLY A 556 -29.89 15.79 7.63
N PHE A 557 -29.62 14.82 8.50
CA PHE A 557 -30.62 13.84 8.89
C PHE A 557 -31.84 14.55 9.48
N GLN A 558 -33.03 14.37 8.90
CA GLN A 558 -34.28 14.50 9.64
C GLN A 558 -35.13 13.26 9.41
N LYS A 559 -35.25 12.48 10.51
CA LYS A 559 -36.27 11.45 10.70
C LYS A 559 -37.64 12.10 10.66
N GLY A 560 -38.60 11.30 10.20
CA GLY A 560 -39.99 11.70 9.96
C GLY A 560 -40.72 12.26 11.17
N SER A 561 -41.62 13.20 10.84
CA SER A 561 -43.02 13.26 11.26
C SER A 561 -43.38 12.60 12.59
N ASP A 562 -43.69 13.43 13.59
CA ASP A 562 -44.94 13.25 14.32
C ASP A 562 -45.59 14.56 14.79
N VAL A 563 -46.91 14.49 14.77
CA VAL A 563 -48.01 15.45 14.85
C VAL A 563 -48.21 16.18 16.21
N LYS A 564 -48.93 17.33 16.15
CA LYS A 564 -49.61 18.15 17.20
C LYS A 564 -48.74 19.15 17.97
N SER A 565 -49.17 20.38 18.31
CA SER A 565 -50.38 21.19 18.07
C SER A 565 -50.19 22.54 18.82
N ARG A 566 -50.71 23.65 18.27
CA ARG A 566 -51.20 24.88 18.98
C ARG A 566 -50.13 25.71 19.75
N ASP A 567 -50.09 27.04 19.82
CA ASP A 567 -51.00 28.15 19.54
C ASP A 567 -50.19 29.47 19.34
N VAL A 568 -50.67 30.33 18.44
CA VAL A 568 -50.93 31.79 18.59
C VAL A 568 -49.80 32.77 19.05
N ASN A 569 -49.23 33.47 18.05
CA ASN A 569 -49.11 34.95 17.89
C ASN A 569 -48.11 35.83 18.72
N PRO A 570 -47.81 37.08 18.28
CA PRO A 570 -46.45 37.52 17.93
C PRO A 570 -46.03 38.90 18.52
N CYS A 571 -44.93 39.48 18.00
CA CYS A 571 -44.38 40.83 18.26
C CYS A 571 -43.76 41.01 19.66
N GLU A 572 -42.64 41.71 19.89
CA GLU A 572 -42.07 42.92 19.30
C GLU A 572 -40.56 43.02 19.62
N LYS A 573 -39.82 43.90 18.93
CA LYS A 573 -38.37 44.16 19.08
C LYS A 573 -38.04 45.01 20.36
N PRO A 574 -36.85 45.66 20.43
CA PRO A 574 -35.61 45.23 21.09
C PRO A 574 -35.27 46.16 22.28
N LEU A 575 -34.19 45.90 23.04
CA LEU A 575 -33.42 46.98 23.68
C LEU A 575 -32.10 46.45 24.25
N ALA A 576 -31.05 47.22 23.98
CA ALA A 576 -29.71 47.12 24.50
C ALA A 576 -29.63 47.57 25.97
N ARG A 577 -28.58 47.11 26.67
CA ARG A 577 -27.74 47.80 27.68
C ARG A 577 -26.95 46.74 28.46
N ASP A 578 -25.62 46.78 28.37
CA ASP A 578 -24.69 47.36 29.37
C ASP A 578 -24.12 46.19 30.19
N GLU A 579 -22.87 45.82 29.94
CA GLU A 579 -21.66 46.29 30.63
C GLU A 579 -21.23 45.31 31.72
N GLU A 580 -19.92 45.02 31.70
CA GLU A 580 -19.10 44.59 32.84
C GLU A 580 -19.41 43.22 33.49
N ARG A 581 -18.48 42.41 34.02
CA ARG A 581 -17.01 42.32 34.15
C ARG A 581 -16.77 41.08 35.04
N MET A 582 -15.52 40.63 35.11
CA MET A 582 -14.94 39.53 35.93
C MET A 582 -14.94 38.15 35.24
N LYS A 583 -13.80 37.67 34.72
CA LYS A 583 -12.61 37.11 35.41
C LYS A 583 -12.92 35.98 36.41
N GLY A 584 -12.56 34.76 35.99
CA GLY A 584 -11.94 33.73 36.82
C GLY A 584 -12.88 32.73 37.47
N THR A 585 -13.02 31.54 36.89
CA THR A 585 -12.32 30.32 37.34
C THR A 585 -12.24 29.35 36.18
#